data_AF-A0A7K1GGX7-F1
#
_entry.id   AF-A0A7K1GGX7-F1
#
_cell.length_a   1.000
_cell.length_b   1.000
_cell.length_c   1.000
_cell.angle_alpha   90.00
_cell.angle_beta   90.00
_cell.angle_gamma   90.00
#
_symmetry.space_group_name_H-M   'P 1'
#
loop_
_entity.id
_entity.type
_entity.pdbx_description
1 polymer ?
#
loop_
_entity_poly.entity_id
_entity_poly.type
_entity_poly.pdbx_seq_one_letter_code
_entity_poly.pdbx_strand_id
1 'polypeptide(L)'
;NSLYGYRTKRSMADESQWREGNRFSALLMILFGLISAAAGFAGSLLIRLTQPFALIVQAVLLIAISVLIIVLTERRLKQTGRRIDE
;
A
#
# COMPACT_ATOMS: atom_id res chain seq x y z
N ASN A 1 -20.99 7.88 7.56
CA ASN A 1 -20.24 7.35 6.39
C ASN A 1 -19.42 6.14 6.82
N SER A 2 -19.90 4.91 6.58
CA SER A 2 -19.31 3.66 7.12
C SER A 2 -18.12 3.12 6.29
N LEU A 3 -17.96 3.60 5.05
CA LEU A 3 -16.96 3.11 4.10
C LEU A 3 -15.62 3.87 4.12
N TYR A 4 -15.44 4.82 5.03
CA TYR A 4 -14.23 5.64 5.06
C TYR A 4 -13.10 5.02 5.89
N GLY A 5 -11.87 5.17 5.40
CA GLY A 5 -10.64 4.86 6.11
C GLY A 5 -10.20 3.40 6.02
N TYR A 6 -9.03 3.14 6.60
CA TYR A 6 -8.38 1.85 6.67
C TYR A 6 -9.00 1.00 7.79
N ARG A 7 -10.00 0.18 7.47
CA ARG A 7 -10.85 -0.53 8.45
C ARG A 7 -10.52 -2.02 8.60
N THR A 8 -9.28 -2.34 8.91
CA THR A 8 -8.91 -3.71 9.28
C THR A 8 -9.17 -3.98 10.77
N LYS A 9 -9.23 -5.26 11.18
CA LYS A 9 -9.52 -5.65 12.58
C LYS A 9 -8.60 -4.96 13.59
N ARG A 10 -7.31 -4.82 13.29
CA ARG A 10 -6.34 -4.17 14.18
C ARG A 10 -6.46 -2.65 14.18
N SER A 11 -6.64 -2.06 13.00
CA SER A 11 -6.87 -0.62 12.85
C SER A 11 -8.09 -0.14 13.65
N MET A 12 -9.15 -0.95 13.69
CA MET A 12 -10.40 -0.63 14.38
C MET A 12 -10.38 -0.91 15.89
N ALA A 13 -9.27 -1.38 16.47
CA ALA A 13 -9.19 -1.73 17.89
C ALA A 13 -9.18 -0.50 18.81
N ASP A 14 -8.56 0.60 18.36
CA ASP A 14 -8.50 1.88 19.06
C ASP A 14 -8.36 3.03 18.04
N GLU A 15 -8.80 4.22 18.40
CA GLU A 15 -8.71 5.45 17.60
C GLU A 15 -7.25 5.79 17.26
N SER A 16 -6.31 5.51 18.18
CA SER A 16 -4.88 5.67 17.93
C SER A 16 -4.37 4.77 16.80
N GLN A 17 -4.77 3.50 16.80
CA GLN A 17 -4.45 2.53 15.75
C GLN A 17 -5.14 2.87 14.43
N TRP A 18 -6.37 3.38 14.48
CA TRP A 18 -7.09 3.81 13.29
C TRP A 18 -6.39 4.98 12.58
N ARG A 19 -5.94 5.97 13.35
CA ARG A 19 -5.18 7.13 12.83
C ARG A 19 -3.82 6.72 12.26
N GLU A 20 -3.07 5.89 12.97
CA GLU A 20 -1.78 5.40 12.49
C GLU A 20 -1.94 4.53 11.25
N GLY A 21 -2.97 3.66 11.21
CA GLY A 21 -3.30 2.82 10.07
C GLY A 21 -3.56 3.66 8.82
N ASN A 22 -4.45 4.65 8.92
CA ASN A 22 -4.74 5.60 7.83
C ASN A 22 -3.50 6.38 7.37
N ARG A 23 -2.74 6.94 8.31
CA ARG A 23 -1.55 7.75 8.00
C ARG A 23 -0.48 6.92 7.30
N PHE A 24 -0.19 5.73 7.83
CA PHE A 24 0.84 4.87 7.29
C PHE A 24 0.43 4.26 5.94
N SER A 25 -0.81 3.81 5.78
CA SER A 25 -1.29 3.31 4.50
C SER A 25 -1.27 4.39 3.42
N ALA A 26 -1.65 5.62 3.75
CA ALA A 26 -1.63 6.74 2.81
C ALA A 26 -0.20 7.08 2.36
N LEU A 27 0.77 7.09 3.28
CA LEU A 27 2.19 7.28 2.96
C LEU A 27 2.72 6.18 2.03
N LEU A 28 2.38 4.92 2.31
CA LEU A 28 2.76 3.80 1.44
C LEU A 28 2.10 3.91 0.06
N MET A 29 0.84 4.31 -0.04
CA MET A 29 0.16 4.52 -1.32
C MET A 29 0.87 5.59 -2.17
N ILE A 30 1.24 6.72 -1.57
CA ILE A 30 1.98 7.78 -2.27
C ILE A 30 3.35 7.27 -2.73
N LEU A 31 4.10 6.62 -1.84
CA LEU A 31 5.44 6.12 -2.14
C LEU A 31 5.42 5.07 -3.26
N PHE A 32 4.58 4.04 -3.14
CA PHE A 32 4.50 3.00 -4.15
C PHE A 32 3.86 3.49 -5.45
N GLY A 33 2.95 4.46 -5.39
CA GLY A 33 2.43 5.14 -6.58
C GLY A 33 3.53 5.86 -7.35
N LEU A 34 4.41 6.58 -6.65
CA LEU A 34 5.56 7.25 -7.26
C LEU A 34 6.56 6.26 -7.86
N ILE A 35 6.86 5.17 -7.13
CA ILE A 35 7.73 4.09 -7.63
C ILE A 35 7.13 3.44 -8.88
N SER A 36 5.82 3.19 -8.90
CA SER A 36 5.13 2.59 -10.05
C SER A 36 5.15 3.52 -11.26
N ALA A 37 4.94 4.82 -11.06
CA ALA A 37 5.02 5.81 -12.14
C ALA A 37 6.44 5.88 -12.72
N ALA A 38 7.46 5.92 -11.86
CA ALA A 38 8.85 5.90 -12.29
C ALA A 38 9.22 4.61 -13.04
N ALA A 39 8.74 3.45 -12.56
CA ALA A 39 8.96 2.15 -13.21
C ALA A 39 8.27 2.07 -14.58
N GLY A 40 7.05 2.60 -14.70
CA GLY A 40 6.34 2.69 -15.98
C GLY A 40 7.06 3.57 -16.99
N PHE A 41 7.54 4.73 -16.54
CA PHE A 41 8.32 5.66 -17.38
C PHE A 41 9.67 5.06 -17.80
N ALA A 42 10.40 4.43 -16.88
CA ALA A 42 11.66 3.76 -17.19
C ALA A 42 11.45 2.56 -18.13
N GLY A 43 10.38 1.78 -17.93
CA GLY A 43 10.04 0.64 -18.77
C GLY A 43 9.70 1.02 -20.21
N SER A 44 9.02 2.16 -20.42
CA SER A 44 8.70 2.65 -21.76
C SER A 44 9.94 3.15 -22.51
N LEU A 45 10.87 3.82 -21.82
CA LEU A 45 12.11 4.35 -22.40
C LEU A 45 13.19 3.28 -22.64
N LEU A 46 13.41 2.38 -21.68
CA LEU A 46 14.55 1.48 -21.67
C LEU A 46 14.27 0.12 -22.31
N ILE A 47 13.06 -0.43 -22.13
CA ILE A 47 12.78 -1.84 -22.40
C ILE A 47 11.88 -2.02 -23.64
N ARG A 48 11.29 -0.93 -24.16
CA ARG A 48 10.37 -0.94 -25.34
C ARG A 48 9.37 -2.10 -25.28
N LEU A 49 8.76 -2.31 -24.10
CA LEU A 49 7.78 -3.37 -23.91
C LEU A 49 6.66 -3.26 -24.96
N THR A 50 6.29 -4.39 -25.57
CA THR A 50 5.11 -4.45 -26.43
C THR A 50 3.85 -4.16 -25.61
N GLN A 51 2.91 -3.41 -26.20
CA GLN A 51 1.69 -2.93 -25.55
C GLN A 51 0.94 -3.97 -24.71
N PRO A 52 0.66 -5.21 -25.19
CA PRO A 52 -0.08 -6.18 -24.37
C PRO A 52 0.69 -6.65 -23.13
N PHE A 53 2.02 -6.78 -23.23
CA PHE A 53 2.85 -7.24 -22.11
C PHE A 53 3.01 -6.15 -21.04
N ALA A 54 3.13 -4.88 -21.45
CA ALA A 54 3.21 -3.74 -20.53
C ALA A 54 1.99 -3.63 -19.61
N LEU A 55 0.78 -3.83 -20.15
CA LEU A 55 -0.46 -3.76 -19.39
C LEU A 55 -0.56 -4.89 -18.36
N ILE A 56 -0.20 -6.12 -18.74
CA ILE A 56 -0.21 -7.27 -17.82
C ILE A 56 0.76 -7.04 -16.67
N VAL A 57 1.99 -6.60 -16.97
CA VAL A 57 3.01 -6.30 -15.95
C VAL A 57 2.54 -5.22 -14.99
N GLN A 58 1.94 -4.13 -15.50
CA GLN A 58 1.40 -3.06 -14.64
C GLN A 58 0.24 -3.54 -13.77
N ALA A 59 -0.67 -4.36 -14.30
CA ALA A 59 -1.79 -4.91 -13.53
C ALA A 59 -1.31 -5.81 -12.39
N VAL A 60 -0.35 -6.71 -12.67
CA VAL A 60 0.26 -7.58 -11.65
C VAL A 60 0.99 -6.75 -10.59
N LEU A 61 1.74 -5.73 -11.02
CA LEU A 61 2.45 -4.83 -10.11
C LEU A 61 1.48 -4.07 -9.19
N LEU A 62 0.38 -3.56 -9.73
CA LEU A 62 -0.65 -2.85 -8.97
C LEU A 62 -1.29 -3.73 -7.89
N ILE A 63 -1.64 -4.97 -8.25
CA ILE A 63 -2.20 -5.95 -7.30
C ILE A 63 -1.17 -6.26 -6.21
N ALA A 64 0.08 -6.54 -6.60
CA ALA A 64 1.16 -6.84 -5.66
C ALA A 64 1.39 -5.69 -4.66
N ILE A 65 1.47 -4.45 -5.16
CA ILE A 65 1.62 -3.24 -4.33
C ILE A 65 0.43 -3.08 -3.38
N SER A 66 -0.79 -3.29 -3.86
CA SER A 66 -2.00 -3.17 -3.04
C SER A 66 -1.97 -4.15 -1.86
N VAL A 67 -1.61 -5.41 -2.13
CA VAL A 67 -1.43 -6.44 -1.08
C VAL A 67 -0.31 -6.04 -0.12
N LEU A 68 0.80 -5.54 -0.65
CA LEU A 68 1.98 -5.17 0.13
C LEU A 68 1.69 -4.00 1.08
N ILE A 69 0.92 -3.00 0.64
CA ILE A 69 0.44 -1.89 1.48
C ILE A 69 -0.39 -2.42 2.64
N ILE A 70 -1.31 -3.36 2.38
CA ILE A 70 -2.14 -3.96 3.43
C ILE A 70 -1.28 -4.73 4.43
N VAL A 71 -0.38 -5.59 3.94
CA VAL A 71 0.48 -6.42 4.80
C VAL A 71 1.43 -5.56 5.64
N LEU A 72 2.06 -4.54 5.07
CA LEU A 72 2.97 -3.65 5.80
C LEU A 72 2.23 -2.84 6.85
N THR A 73 1.06 -2.29 6.51
CA THR A 73 0.23 -1.54 7.46
C THR A 73 -0.22 -2.45 8.62
N GLU A 74 -0.67 -3.67 8.34
CA GLU A 74 -1.04 -4.64 9.37
C GLU A 74 0.12 -5.05 10.27
N ARG A 75 1.32 -5.21 9.70
CA ARG A 75 2.54 -5.51 10.48
C ARG A 75 2.91 -4.35 11.40
N ARG A 76 2.80 -3.11 10.91
CA ARG A 76 3.06 -1.90 11.69
C ARG A 76 2.08 -1.77 12.85
N LEU A 77 0.78 -1.94 12.59
CA LEU A 77 -0.26 -1.89 13.62
C LEU A 77 -0.04 -2.97 14.70
N LYS A 78 0.31 -4.20 14.31
CA LYS A 78 0.65 -5.27 15.27
C LYS A 78 1.83 -4.90 16.18
N GLN A 79 2.85 -4.24 15.65
CA GLN A 79 4.02 -3.81 16.42
C GLN A 79 3.68 -2.64 17.35
N THR A 80 2.89 -1.67 16.88
CA THR A 80 2.44 -0.54 17.69
C THR A 80 1.52 -1.00 18.82
N GLY A 81 0.57 -1.90 18.56
CA GLY A 81 -0.33 -2.46 19.57
C GLY A 81 0.43 -3.18 20.70
N ARG A 82 1.39 -4.05 20.37
CA ARG A 82 2.21 -4.74 21.39
C ARG A 82 2.99 -3.79 22.31
N ARG A 83 3.40 -2.62 21.80
CA ARG A 83 4.14 -1.63 22.58
C ARG A 83 3.29 -0.84 23.57
N ILE A 84 1.97 -0.83 23.39
CA ILE A 84 1.02 -0.18 24.29
C ILE A 84 0.62 -1.14 25.43
N ASP A 85 0.72 -2.45 25.20
CA ASP A 85 0.40 -3.51 26.17
C ASP A 85 1.56 -3.82 27.15
N GLU A 86 2.77 -3.30 26.92
CA GLU A 86 3.98 -3.42 27.75
C GLU A 86 4.14 -2.21 28.69
#